data_AF-A0A7S1SK95-F1
#
_entry.id   AF-A0A7S1SK95-F1
#
_cell.length_a   1.000
_cell.length_b   1.000
_cell.length_c   1.000
_cell.angle_alpha   90.00
_cell.angle_beta   90.00
_cell.angle_gamma   90.00
#
_symmetry.space_group_name_H-M   'P 1'
#
loop_
_entity.id
_entity.type
_entity.pdbx_description
1 polymer ?
#
loop_
_entity_poly.entity_id
_entity_poly.type
_entity_poly.pdbx_seq_one_letter_code
_entity_poly.pdbx_strand_id
1 'polypeptide(L)'
;AVLEGLGGARIPPLLGDFSLNAANVLTADALLGTGLRRLAPTYDLNAAQIAKLAAGLGPRQAPRVEAVLHQHLPIFHMEHCVFCRFLSSGNDYTDCGHPCERNSVHLRDSTGKDHLVLADMGCRNTVFNAQAQSGIHYVERLAAAGVRQFRVELVDERAAEVGPLLEGYAAVLRGDRSADSLWEWLQSVPDANGNAHGVTAGSLAVHKERSRSKTTMKPTAASMRGRNN
;
A
#
# COMPACT_ATOMS: atom_id res chain seq x y z
N ALA A 1 -8.75 4.18 -28.60
CA ALA A 1 -9.65 3.09 -28.13
C ALA A 1 -10.75 3.58 -27.17
N VAL A 2 -10.48 4.05 -25.94
CA VAL A 2 -11.55 4.54 -25.02
C VAL A 2 -11.73 6.07 -25.06
N LEU A 3 -10.68 6.82 -25.41
CA LEU A 3 -10.67 8.30 -25.35
C LEU A 3 -11.08 8.99 -26.66
N GLU A 4 -11.25 8.24 -27.75
CA GLU A 4 -11.55 8.80 -29.09
C GLU A 4 -13.02 9.23 -29.26
N GLY A 5 -13.92 8.82 -28.36
CA GLY A 5 -15.35 9.11 -28.43
C GLY A 5 -15.81 10.41 -27.74
N LEU A 6 -14.89 11.20 -27.16
CA LEU A 6 -15.24 12.29 -26.23
C LEU A 6 -15.43 13.67 -26.86
N GLY A 7 -15.68 13.77 -28.17
CA GLY A 7 -16.30 14.93 -28.83
C GLY A 7 -15.93 16.33 -28.28
N GLY A 8 -14.65 16.73 -28.37
CA GLY A 8 -14.20 18.07 -27.97
C GLY A 8 -14.14 18.34 -26.47
N ALA A 9 -14.48 17.37 -25.60
CA ALA A 9 -14.34 17.52 -24.16
C ALA A 9 -12.86 17.51 -23.73
N ARG A 10 -12.49 18.46 -22.88
CA ARG A 10 -11.14 18.51 -22.29
C ARG A 10 -11.01 17.41 -21.23
N ILE A 11 -10.31 16.34 -21.58
CA ILE A 11 -10.04 15.24 -20.66
C ILE A 11 -8.95 15.68 -19.66
N PRO A 12 -9.18 15.57 -18.33
CA PRO A 12 -8.15 15.87 -17.35
C PRO A 12 -7.00 14.86 -17.45
N PRO A 13 -5.80 15.17 -16.91
CA PRO A 13 -4.71 14.20 -16.85
C PRO A 13 -5.14 12.91 -16.18
N LEU A 14 -5.01 11.79 -16.88
CA LEU A 14 -5.35 10.47 -16.36
C LEU A 14 -4.16 9.89 -15.60
N LEU A 15 -4.40 9.37 -14.41
CA LEU A 15 -3.39 8.70 -13.59
C LEU A 15 -3.79 7.23 -13.47
N GLY A 16 -2.88 6.33 -13.84
CA GLY A 16 -3.07 4.90 -13.62
C GLY A 16 -2.60 4.53 -12.23
N ASP A 17 -3.47 3.90 -11.45
CA ASP A 17 -3.16 3.53 -10.08
C ASP A 17 -2.69 2.07 -9.96
N PHE A 18 -2.18 1.68 -8.78
CA PHE A 18 -1.63 0.36 -8.48
C PHE A 18 -2.57 -0.80 -8.86
N SER A 19 -3.89 -0.56 -8.81
CA SER A 19 -4.95 -1.52 -9.14
C SER A 19 -4.99 -1.92 -10.61
N LEU A 20 -4.30 -1.20 -11.51
CA LEU A 20 -4.12 -1.60 -12.91
C LEU A 20 -3.14 -2.77 -13.08
N ASN A 21 -2.50 -3.24 -12.00
CA ASN A 21 -1.64 -4.42 -11.97
C ASN A 21 -0.44 -4.34 -12.93
N ALA A 22 0.15 -3.16 -13.08
CA ALA A 22 1.37 -2.96 -13.86
C ALA A 22 2.57 -3.61 -13.15
N ALA A 23 2.81 -4.89 -13.41
CA ALA A 23 3.84 -5.71 -12.76
C ALA A 23 5.13 -5.89 -13.59
N ASN A 24 5.16 -5.43 -14.83
CA ASN A 24 6.31 -5.57 -15.73
C ASN A 24 6.38 -4.44 -16.76
N VAL A 25 7.50 -4.35 -17.47
CA VAL A 25 7.78 -3.29 -18.48
C VAL A 25 6.76 -3.29 -19.61
N LEU A 26 6.35 -4.46 -20.13
CA LEU A 26 5.43 -4.55 -21.27
C LEU A 26 4.05 -4.01 -20.89
N THR A 27 3.52 -4.41 -19.72
CA THR A 27 2.24 -3.91 -19.22
C THR A 27 2.32 -2.41 -18.92
N ALA A 28 3.41 -1.95 -18.31
CA ALA A 28 3.58 -0.54 -17.99
C ALA A 28 3.69 0.35 -19.24
N ASP A 29 4.46 -0.08 -20.26
CA ASP A 29 4.57 0.62 -21.55
C ASP A 29 3.21 0.69 -22.25
N ALA A 30 2.49 -0.44 -22.32
CA ALA A 30 1.15 -0.50 -22.92
C ALA A 30 0.17 0.47 -22.24
N LEU A 31 0.13 0.50 -20.90
CA LEU A 31 -0.73 1.40 -20.12
C LEU A 31 -0.31 2.87 -20.29
N LEU A 32 0.98 3.19 -20.26
CA LEU A 32 1.46 4.54 -20.52
C LEU A 32 1.17 4.99 -21.97
N GLY A 33 1.12 4.05 -22.91
CA GLY A 33 0.71 4.26 -24.30
C GLY A 33 -0.75 4.64 -24.49
N THR A 34 -1.63 4.39 -23.50
CA THR A 34 -3.06 4.77 -23.58
C THR A 34 -3.33 6.24 -23.25
N GLY A 35 -2.28 7.02 -22.93
CA GLY A 35 -2.40 8.45 -22.59
C GLY A 35 -2.34 8.76 -21.09
N LEU A 36 -2.01 7.79 -20.23
CA LEU A 36 -1.86 8.03 -18.78
C LEU A 36 -0.70 8.97 -18.47
N ARG A 37 -0.92 10.08 -17.78
CA ARG A 37 0.17 10.99 -17.38
C ARG A 37 1.17 10.32 -16.44
N ARG A 38 0.70 9.51 -15.50
CA ARG A 38 1.51 8.73 -14.56
C ARG A 38 0.94 7.34 -14.37
N LEU A 39 1.79 6.42 -13.92
CA LEU A 39 1.41 5.04 -13.59
C LEU A 39 2.09 4.61 -12.28
N ALA A 40 1.28 4.29 -11.27
CA ALA A 40 1.74 3.58 -10.09
C ALA A 40 1.79 2.07 -10.38
N PRO A 41 2.95 1.39 -10.23
CA PRO A 41 3.03 -0.07 -10.33
C PRO A 41 2.21 -0.78 -9.25
N THR A 42 1.95 -2.07 -9.43
CA THR A 42 1.32 -2.90 -8.38
C THR A 42 2.16 -2.92 -7.10
N TYR A 43 1.49 -3.09 -5.96
CA TYR A 43 2.11 -3.32 -4.65
C TYR A 43 2.81 -4.68 -4.53
N ASP A 44 2.67 -5.56 -5.51
CA ASP A 44 3.39 -6.84 -5.56
C ASP A 44 4.88 -6.68 -5.91
N LEU A 45 5.29 -5.51 -6.42
CA LEU A 45 6.68 -5.27 -6.80
C LEU A 45 7.51 -4.76 -5.63
N ASN A 46 8.67 -5.39 -5.43
CA ASN A 46 9.70 -4.82 -4.56
C ASN A 46 10.43 -3.65 -5.24
N ALA A 47 11.19 -2.88 -4.46
CA ALA A 47 11.89 -1.70 -4.96
C ALA A 47 12.87 -2.00 -6.10
N ALA A 48 13.52 -3.17 -6.09
CA ALA A 48 14.43 -3.57 -7.16
C ALA A 48 13.69 -3.86 -8.47
N GLN A 49 12.50 -4.48 -8.38
CA GLN A 49 11.62 -4.72 -9.53
C GLN A 49 11.05 -3.41 -10.08
N ILE A 50 10.63 -2.48 -9.22
CA ILE A 50 10.19 -1.13 -9.64
C ILE A 50 11.32 -0.41 -10.37
N ALA A 51 12.54 -0.41 -9.82
CA ALA A 51 13.70 0.20 -10.47
C ALA A 51 14.01 -0.45 -11.83
N LYS A 52 13.95 -1.79 -11.91
CA LYS A 52 14.14 -2.51 -13.18
C LYS A 52 13.06 -2.16 -14.20
N LEU A 53 11.81 -2.05 -13.76
CA LEU A 53 10.68 -1.65 -14.60
C LEU A 53 10.91 -0.24 -15.15
N ALA A 54 11.22 0.73 -14.30
CA ALA A 54 11.47 2.11 -14.71
C ALA A 54 12.65 2.21 -15.70
N ALA A 55 13.77 1.52 -15.42
CA ALA A 55 14.91 1.49 -16.32
C ALA A 55 14.54 0.88 -17.70
N GLY A 56 13.73 -0.19 -17.71
CA GLY A 56 13.26 -0.84 -18.93
C GLY A 56 12.34 0.01 -19.80
N LEU A 57 11.57 0.93 -19.19
CA LEU A 57 10.75 1.92 -19.92
C LEU A 57 11.59 3.04 -20.57
N GLY A 58 12.84 3.19 -20.14
CA GLY A 58 13.76 4.19 -20.66
C GLY A 58 13.43 5.64 -20.25
N PRO A 59 14.26 6.61 -20.63
CA PRO A 59 14.24 7.96 -20.06
C PRO A 59 12.99 8.78 -20.39
N ARG A 60 12.23 8.41 -21.44
CA ARG A 60 10.99 9.10 -21.83
C ARG A 60 9.80 8.73 -20.95
N GLN A 61 9.77 7.51 -20.42
CA GLN A 61 8.63 6.98 -19.67
C GLN A 61 8.96 6.72 -18.20
N ALA A 62 10.21 6.45 -17.82
CA ALA A 62 10.61 6.26 -16.43
C ALA A 62 10.15 7.40 -15.49
N PRO A 63 10.21 8.69 -15.89
CA PRO A 63 9.73 9.78 -15.04
C PRO A 63 8.21 9.79 -14.80
N ARG A 64 7.45 8.99 -15.56
CA ARG A 64 5.98 8.83 -15.42
C ARG A 64 5.62 7.70 -14.46
N VAL A 65 6.59 6.89 -14.00
CA VAL A 65 6.39 5.89 -12.95
C VAL A 65 6.26 6.61 -11.60
N GLU A 66 5.22 6.28 -10.85
CA GLU A 66 4.94 6.79 -9.51
C GLU A 66 5.20 5.70 -8.47
N ALA A 67 6.26 5.86 -7.69
CA ALA A 67 6.59 4.93 -6.61
C ALA A 67 5.91 5.36 -5.31
N VAL A 68 5.08 4.48 -4.74
CA VAL A 68 4.45 4.71 -3.44
C VAL A 68 5.45 4.40 -2.34
N LEU A 69 5.96 5.45 -1.70
CA LEU A 69 6.97 5.34 -0.66
C LEU A 69 6.34 5.06 0.69
N HIS A 70 5.25 5.74 1.05
CA HIS A 70 4.60 5.60 2.35
C HIS A 70 3.18 5.11 2.16
N GLN A 71 2.78 4.05 2.85
CA GLN A 71 1.40 3.55 2.81
C GLN A 71 1.15 2.52 3.91
N HIS A 72 -0.07 2.43 4.42
CA HIS A 72 -0.53 1.22 5.10
C HIS A 72 -1.10 0.26 4.05
N LEU A 73 -0.51 -0.92 3.89
CA LEU A 73 -1.00 -1.88 2.89
C LEU A 73 -2.32 -2.52 3.36
N PRO A 74 -3.35 -2.62 2.48
CA PRO A 74 -4.52 -3.42 2.76
C PRO A 74 -4.13 -4.90 2.83
N ILE A 75 -4.47 -5.58 3.92
CA ILE A 75 -4.11 -6.98 4.16
C ILE A 75 -5.29 -7.93 4.06
N PHE A 76 -6.51 -7.43 4.24
CA PHE A 76 -7.70 -8.27 4.19
C PHE A 76 -8.90 -7.47 3.67
N HIS A 77 -9.63 -8.06 2.73
CA HIS A 77 -10.94 -7.59 2.32
C HIS A 77 -11.98 -8.62 2.78
N MET A 78 -13.05 -8.15 3.40
CA MET A 78 -14.13 -9.01 3.89
C MET A 78 -15.49 -8.47 3.46
N GLU A 79 -16.37 -9.38 3.02
CA GLU A 79 -17.79 -9.09 2.79
C GLU A 79 -18.58 -8.97 4.10
N HIS A 80 -18.00 -9.46 5.21
CA HIS A 80 -18.62 -9.33 6.53
C HIS A 80 -18.32 -7.94 7.12
N CYS A 81 -19.35 -7.13 7.34
CA CYS A 81 -19.19 -5.80 7.93
C CYS A 81 -19.12 -5.86 9.46
N VAL A 82 -17.92 -5.68 10.03
CA VAL A 82 -17.69 -5.66 11.48
C VAL A 82 -18.40 -4.49 12.15
N PHE A 83 -18.55 -3.37 11.44
CA PHE A 83 -19.31 -2.22 11.94
C PHE A 83 -20.78 -2.57 12.15
N CYS A 84 -21.44 -3.13 11.13
CA CYS A 84 -22.82 -3.59 11.23
C CYS A 84 -22.96 -4.60 12.36
N ARG A 85 -22.09 -5.61 12.39
CA ARG A 85 -22.19 -6.74 13.33
C ARG A 85 -22.02 -6.34 14.79
N PHE A 86 -21.13 -5.40 15.10
CA PHE A 86 -20.75 -5.09 16.48
C PHE A 86 -21.24 -3.72 16.97
N LEU A 87 -21.57 -2.80 16.06
CA LEU A 87 -21.96 -1.42 16.40
C LEU A 87 -23.38 -1.07 15.97
N SER A 88 -24.17 -2.05 15.51
CA SER A 88 -25.58 -1.87 15.19
C SER A 88 -26.43 -3.05 15.67
N SER A 89 -27.75 -2.85 15.65
CA SER A 89 -28.75 -3.90 15.82
C SER A 89 -29.29 -4.44 14.49
N GLY A 90 -28.82 -3.90 13.36
CA GLY A 90 -29.16 -4.36 12.02
C GLY A 90 -28.35 -5.59 11.59
N ASN A 91 -28.76 -6.20 10.49
CA ASN A 91 -28.16 -7.41 9.94
C ASN A 91 -27.39 -7.14 8.63
N ASP A 92 -27.69 -6.05 7.93
CA ASP A 92 -27.03 -5.69 6.66
C ASP A 92 -26.99 -4.18 6.40
N TYR A 93 -26.55 -3.78 5.20
CA TYR A 93 -26.40 -2.38 4.82
C TYR A 93 -27.71 -1.60 4.79
N THR A 94 -28.86 -2.27 4.65
CA THR A 94 -30.18 -1.64 4.54
C THR A 94 -30.73 -1.21 5.90
N ASP A 95 -30.31 -1.85 6.99
CA ASP A 95 -30.86 -1.64 8.34
C ASP A 95 -29.80 -1.33 9.42
N CYS A 96 -28.50 -1.41 9.12
CA CYS A 96 -27.45 -1.14 10.11
C CYS A 96 -27.35 0.32 10.55
N GLY A 97 -27.90 1.27 9.78
CA GLY A 97 -27.79 2.70 10.06
C GLY A 97 -26.37 3.26 9.91
N HIS A 98 -25.51 2.61 9.11
CA HIS A 98 -24.18 3.09 8.72
C HIS A 98 -23.27 3.56 9.88
N PRO A 99 -23.05 2.75 10.93
CA PRO A 99 -22.18 3.11 12.04
C PRO A 99 -20.74 3.39 11.60
N CYS A 100 -20.29 2.84 10.47
CA CYS A 100 -18.98 3.08 9.88
C CYS A 100 -18.71 4.54 9.49
N GLU A 101 -19.72 5.37 9.27
CA GLU A 101 -19.53 6.78 8.88
C GLU A 101 -19.15 7.69 10.06
N ARG A 102 -19.34 7.20 11.28
CA ARG A 102 -19.22 8.00 12.52
C ARG A 102 -18.33 7.36 13.58
N ASN A 103 -17.82 6.16 13.32
CA ASN A 103 -16.94 5.44 14.22
C ASN A 103 -15.65 5.05 13.49
N SER A 104 -14.52 5.24 14.15
CA SER A 104 -13.24 4.64 13.75
C SER A 104 -13.08 3.31 14.47
N VAL A 105 -12.71 2.25 13.74
CA VAL A 105 -12.52 0.91 14.30
C VAL A 105 -11.15 0.38 13.92
N HIS A 106 -10.44 -0.13 14.93
CA HIS A 106 -9.20 -0.86 14.76
C HIS A 106 -9.36 -2.27 15.34
N LEU A 107 -8.82 -3.27 14.65
CA LEU A 107 -8.69 -4.62 15.17
C LEU A 107 -7.32 -4.76 15.83
N ARG A 108 -7.32 -5.03 17.14
CA ARG A 108 -6.08 -5.27 17.88
C ARG A 108 -5.64 -6.73 17.75
N ASP A 109 -4.43 -6.95 17.26
CA ASP A 109 -3.86 -8.30 17.15
C ASP A 109 -3.31 -8.82 18.49
N SER A 110 -2.88 -10.09 18.52
CA SER A 110 -2.31 -10.70 19.73
C SER A 110 -0.99 -10.09 20.20
N THR A 111 -0.35 -9.26 19.36
CA THR A 111 0.87 -8.52 19.68
C THR A 111 0.61 -7.07 20.10
N GLY A 112 -0.65 -6.65 20.12
CA GLY A 112 -1.09 -5.31 20.52
C GLY A 112 -1.10 -4.28 19.40
N LYS A 113 -0.92 -4.69 18.14
CA LYS A 113 -0.96 -3.79 16.98
C LYS A 113 -2.37 -3.47 16.57
N ASP A 114 -2.63 -2.21 16.24
CA ASP A 114 -3.96 -1.73 15.85
C ASP A 114 -4.09 -1.68 14.33
N HIS A 115 -4.94 -2.52 13.78
CA HIS A 115 -5.20 -2.61 12.35
C HIS A 115 -6.47 -1.84 12.00
N LEU A 116 -6.31 -0.68 11.33
CA LEU A 116 -7.45 0.12 10.90
C LEU A 116 -8.39 -0.70 9.99
N VAL A 117 -9.68 -0.57 10.25
CA VAL A 117 -10.74 -1.11 9.40
C VAL A 117 -11.50 0.04 8.77
N LEU A 118 -11.63 0.03 7.44
CA LEU A 118 -12.50 0.94 6.71
C LEU A 118 -13.58 0.17 5.98
N ALA A 119 -14.80 0.73 5.94
CA ALA A 119 -15.88 0.22 5.11
C ALA A 119 -15.93 0.99 3.78
N ASP A 120 -16.05 0.29 2.66
CA ASP A 120 -16.33 0.91 1.36
C ASP A 120 -17.83 1.15 1.13
N MET A 121 -18.18 1.78 0.01
CA MET A 121 -19.59 2.05 -0.36
C MET A 121 -20.44 0.78 -0.55
N GLY A 122 -19.81 -0.37 -0.76
CA GLY A 122 -20.46 -1.67 -0.83
C GLY A 122 -20.57 -2.38 0.53
N CYS A 123 -20.29 -1.69 1.64
CA CYS A 123 -20.22 -2.24 2.99
C CYS A 123 -19.20 -3.37 3.17
N ARG A 124 -18.21 -3.48 2.27
CA ARG A 124 -17.08 -4.39 2.44
C ARG A 124 -16.06 -3.74 3.34
N ASN A 125 -15.44 -4.52 4.20
CA ASN A 125 -14.42 -3.99 5.10
C ASN A 125 -13.03 -4.31 4.59
N THR A 126 -12.16 -3.31 4.63
CA THR A 126 -10.73 -3.44 4.35
C THR A 126 -9.97 -3.25 5.64
N VAL A 127 -9.16 -4.24 6.00
CA VAL A 127 -8.23 -4.19 7.13
C VAL A 127 -6.86 -3.81 6.59
N PHE A 128 -6.25 -2.79 7.19
CA PHE A 128 -4.93 -2.30 6.84
C PHE A 128 -3.86 -2.83 7.81
N ASN A 129 -2.62 -2.93 7.33
CA ASN A 129 -1.49 -3.19 8.21
C ASN A 129 -1.36 -2.07 9.26
N ALA A 130 -1.14 -2.43 10.53
CA ALA A 130 -0.89 -1.47 11.60
C ALA A 130 0.39 -0.65 11.38
N GLN A 131 1.43 -1.30 10.84
CA GLN A 131 2.68 -0.63 10.48
C GLN A 131 2.59 -0.09 9.06
N ALA A 132 2.93 1.18 8.87
CA ALA A 132 3.13 1.72 7.54
C ALA A 132 4.35 1.06 6.87
N GLN A 133 4.25 0.89 5.55
CA GLN A 133 5.36 0.61 4.69
C GLN A 133 6.05 1.93 4.34
N SER A 134 7.38 2.03 4.54
CA SER A 134 8.20 3.13 4.06
C SER A 134 9.28 2.64 3.09
N GLY A 135 9.35 3.29 1.93
CA GLY A 135 10.33 3.08 0.89
C GLY A 135 11.51 4.05 0.93
N ILE A 136 11.68 4.79 2.04
CA ILE A 136 12.61 5.93 2.10
C ILE A 136 14.06 5.56 1.73
N HIS A 137 14.54 4.40 2.15
CA HIS A 137 15.89 3.91 1.83
C HIS A 137 16.06 3.50 0.35
N TYR A 138 14.98 3.45 -0.43
CA TYR A 138 15.02 3.08 -1.85
C TYR A 138 14.92 4.29 -2.78
N VAL A 139 14.74 5.50 -2.25
CA VAL A 139 14.57 6.73 -3.04
C VAL A 139 15.73 6.94 -4.01
N GLU A 140 16.98 6.84 -3.55
CA GLU A 140 18.15 7.02 -4.41
C GLU A 140 18.20 6.01 -5.55
N ARG A 141 17.90 4.74 -5.25
CA ARG A 141 17.86 3.66 -6.25
C ARG A 141 16.77 3.90 -7.29
N LEU A 142 15.58 4.29 -6.86
CA LEU A 142 14.45 4.57 -7.74
C LEU A 142 14.73 5.82 -8.60
N ALA A 143 15.32 6.85 -8.01
CA ALA A 143 15.74 8.05 -8.72
C ALA A 143 16.83 7.73 -9.76
N ALA A 144 17.83 6.92 -9.42
CA ALA A 144 18.85 6.47 -10.36
C ALA A 144 18.25 5.68 -11.54
N ALA A 145 17.15 4.96 -11.33
CA ALA A 145 16.39 4.25 -12.37
C ALA A 145 15.46 5.15 -13.21
N GLY A 146 15.41 6.45 -12.93
CA GLY A 146 14.62 7.43 -13.69
C GLY A 146 13.24 7.75 -13.10
N VAL A 147 12.86 7.17 -11.95
CA VAL A 147 11.62 7.52 -11.24
C VAL A 147 11.70 8.95 -10.73
N ARG A 148 10.64 9.74 -10.93
CA ARG A 148 10.58 11.15 -10.50
C ARG A 148 9.30 11.49 -9.73
N GLN A 149 8.38 10.53 -9.59
CA GLN A 149 7.12 10.72 -8.91
C GLN A 149 7.13 9.79 -7.69
N PHE A 150 6.95 10.37 -6.51
CA PHE A 150 6.94 9.67 -5.25
C PHE A 150 5.63 10.01 -4.52
N ARG A 151 4.90 8.98 -4.10
CA ARG A 151 3.59 9.12 -3.46
C ARG A 151 3.70 8.74 -1.98
N VAL A 152 3.01 9.52 -1.17
CA VAL A 152 2.74 9.26 0.25
C VAL A 152 1.24 9.07 0.37
N GLU A 153 0.81 7.91 0.85
CA GLU A 153 -0.58 7.57 1.14
C GLU A 153 -0.76 7.51 2.65
N LEU A 154 -1.69 8.30 3.15
CA LEU A 154 -2.02 8.40 4.56
C LEU A 154 -3.43 7.87 4.76
N VAL A 155 -3.65 7.14 5.84
CA VAL A 155 -4.96 6.56 6.12
C VAL A 155 -5.27 6.56 7.62
N ASP A 156 -4.27 6.37 8.47
CA ASP A 156 -4.45 6.19 9.92
C ASP A 156 -3.60 7.17 10.75
N GLU A 157 -2.79 8.00 10.09
CA GLU A 157 -1.95 8.99 10.73
C GLU A 157 -2.79 10.14 11.30
N ARG A 158 -2.41 10.62 12.49
CA ARG A 158 -3.06 11.79 13.10
C ARG A 158 -2.79 13.05 12.29
N ALA A 159 -3.80 13.93 12.23
CA ALA A 159 -3.71 15.21 11.51
C ALA A 159 -2.46 16.05 11.86
N ALA A 160 -2.03 16.02 13.13
CA ALA A 160 -0.83 16.73 13.59
C ALA A 160 0.48 16.20 12.97
N GLU A 161 0.51 14.93 12.58
CA GLU A 161 1.71 14.26 12.04
C GLU A 161 1.80 14.36 10.52
N VAL A 162 0.68 14.64 9.83
CA VAL A 162 0.62 14.73 8.36
C VAL A 162 1.63 15.73 7.80
N GLY A 163 1.65 16.95 8.33
CA GLY A 163 2.58 18.01 7.89
C GLY A 163 4.05 17.62 8.09
N PRO A 164 4.46 17.30 9.33
CA PRO A 164 5.81 16.82 9.63
C PRO A 164 6.25 15.61 8.79
N LEU A 165 5.34 14.66 8.54
CA LEU A 165 5.62 13.47 7.73
C LEU A 165 5.92 13.86 6.28
N LEU A 166 5.05 14.66 5.66
CA LEU A 166 5.23 15.11 4.28
C LEU A 166 6.50 15.94 4.12
N GLU A 167 6.78 16.85 5.06
CA GLU A 167 8.01 17.63 5.06
C GLU A 167 9.25 16.74 5.25
N GLY A 168 9.14 15.71 6.09
CA GLY A 168 10.20 14.72 6.28
C GLY A 168 10.58 14.01 4.98
N TYR A 169 9.59 13.51 4.23
CA TYR A 169 9.83 12.89 2.91
C TYR A 169 10.40 13.90 1.91
N ALA A 170 9.86 15.13 1.89
CA ALA A 170 10.33 16.17 0.99
C ALA A 170 11.79 16.57 1.29
N ALA A 171 12.16 16.68 2.57
CA ALA A 171 13.53 16.98 3.00
C ALA A 171 14.53 15.90 2.57
N VAL A 172 14.16 14.62 2.67
CA VAL A 172 15.01 13.53 2.14
C VAL A 172 15.14 13.62 0.63
N LEU A 173 14.04 13.88 -0.10
CA LEU A 173 14.07 14.04 -1.56
C LEU A 173 14.91 15.24 -2.03
N ARG A 174 15.03 16.29 -1.21
CA ARG A 174 15.90 17.45 -1.48
C ARG A 174 17.36 17.25 -1.04
N GLY A 175 17.62 16.22 -0.22
CA GLY A 175 18.94 15.97 0.37
C GLY A 175 19.21 16.73 1.68
N ASP A 176 18.19 17.38 2.25
CA ASP A 176 18.29 18.16 3.49
C ASP A 176 18.27 17.27 4.74
N ARG A 177 17.80 16.02 4.61
CA ARG A 177 17.67 15.03 5.69
C ARG A 177 18.11 13.65 5.20
N SER A 178 18.75 12.86 6.06
CA SER A 178 19.08 11.48 5.73
C SER A 178 17.84 10.56 5.79
N ALA A 179 17.83 9.52 4.97
CA ALA A 179 16.79 8.49 5.00
C ALA A 179 16.68 7.82 6.38
N ASP A 180 17.82 7.53 7.01
CA ASP A 180 17.89 6.90 8.34
C ASP A 180 17.24 7.77 9.42
N SER A 181 17.49 9.09 9.39
CA SER A 181 16.87 10.03 10.34
C SER A 181 15.35 10.10 10.15
N LEU A 182 14.85 10.06 8.91
CA LEU A 182 13.41 10.01 8.67
C LEU A 182 12.82 8.68 9.14
N TRP A 183 13.47 7.57 8.80
CA TRP A 183 13.04 6.24 9.21
C TRP A 183 12.90 6.12 10.72
N GLU A 184 13.89 6.60 11.48
CA GLU A 184 13.87 6.57 12.95
C GLU A 184 12.68 7.36 13.52
N TRP A 185 12.42 8.55 13.00
CA TRP A 185 11.25 9.35 13.41
C TRP A 185 9.93 8.68 13.00
N LEU A 186 9.86 8.06 11.83
CA LEU A 186 8.68 7.32 11.39
C LEU A 186 8.35 6.14 12.32
N GLN A 187 9.33 5.59 13.05
CA GLN A 187 9.06 4.56 14.06
C GLN A 187 8.19 5.07 15.21
N SER A 188 8.20 6.38 15.49
CA SER A 188 7.43 6.97 16.59
C SER A 188 6.11 7.60 16.16
N VAL A 189 5.78 7.62 14.86
CA VAL A 189 4.54 8.25 14.37
C VAL A 189 3.33 7.43 14.86
N PRO A 190 2.40 8.04 15.62
CA PRO A 190 1.23 7.34 16.13
C PRO A 190 0.13 7.18 15.07
N ASP A 191 -0.63 6.10 15.21
CA ASP A 191 -1.94 5.91 14.58
C ASP A 191 -3.00 6.87 15.17
N ALA A 192 -4.24 6.77 14.67
CA ALA A 192 -5.37 7.56 15.14
C ALA A 192 -5.71 7.33 16.63
N ASN A 193 -5.34 6.18 17.20
CA ASN A 193 -5.50 5.85 18.62
C ASN A 193 -4.36 6.38 19.50
N GLY A 194 -3.31 6.96 18.91
CA GLY A 194 -2.14 7.46 19.64
C GLY A 194 -1.06 6.42 19.88
N ASN A 195 -1.16 5.23 19.27
CA ASN A 195 -0.19 4.15 19.43
C ASN A 195 0.82 4.15 18.27
N ALA A 196 2.11 4.06 18.58
CA ALA A 196 3.16 3.97 17.57
C ALA A 196 3.44 2.50 17.23
N HIS A 197 3.05 2.08 16.03
CA HIS A 197 3.35 0.73 15.52
C HIS A 197 4.66 0.69 14.71
N GLY A 198 5.16 1.87 14.32
CA GLY A 198 6.37 2.04 13.53
C GLY A 198 6.23 1.67 12.05
N VAL A 199 7.37 1.65 11.34
CA VAL A 199 7.41 1.41 9.89
C VAL A 199 8.27 0.21 9.51
N THR A 200 7.91 -0.39 8.37
CA THR A 200 8.65 -1.51 7.75
C THR A 200 8.89 -1.22 6.28
N ALA A 201 9.86 -1.90 5.66
CA ALA A 201 10.03 -1.84 4.21
C ALA A 201 8.96 -2.67 3.48
N GLY A 202 8.23 -3.53 4.21
CA GLY A 202 7.13 -4.31 3.68
C GLY A 202 7.50 -5.08 2.40
N SER A 203 6.66 -4.94 1.38
CA SER A 203 6.81 -5.48 0.02
C SER A 203 7.99 -4.89 -0.75
N LEU A 204 8.47 -3.68 -0.40
CA LEU A 204 9.60 -3.04 -1.09
C LEU A 204 10.94 -3.73 -0.81
N ALA A 205 11.04 -4.46 0.30
CA ALA A 205 12.20 -5.27 0.63
C ALA A 205 12.16 -6.65 -0.04
N VAL A 206 13.33 -7.16 -0.42
CA VAL A 206 13.49 -8.56 -0.85
C VAL A 206 13.74 -9.42 0.39
N HIS A 207 12.71 -10.14 0.82
CA HIS A 207 12.87 -11.14 1.87
C HIS A 207 13.32 -12.45 1.22
N LYS A 208 14.49 -12.98 1.64
CA LYS A 208 14.86 -14.35 1.24
C LYS A 208 13.81 -15.29 1.78
N GLU A 209 13.28 -16.14 0.91
CA GLU A 209 12.45 -17.26 1.35
C GLU A 209 13.25 -18.06 2.38
N ARG A 210 12.72 -18.21 3.59
CA ARG A 210 13.35 -19.05 4.60
C ARG A 210 13.44 -20.46 4.02
N SER A 211 14.65 -21.00 3.87
CA SER A 211 14.81 -22.39 3.47
C SER A 211 14.15 -23.28 4.53
N ARG A 212 12.95 -23.77 4.21
CA ARG A 212 12.24 -24.70 5.09
C ARG A 212 12.95 -26.05 4.95
N SER A 213 13.72 -26.43 5.96
CA SER A 213 14.19 -27.81 6.09
C SER A 213 12.97 -28.74 6.19
N LYS A 214 13.01 -29.90 5.52
CA LYS A 214 11.94 -30.92 5.64
C LYS A 214 11.67 -31.33 7.10
N THR A 215 12.66 -31.18 7.99
CA THR A 215 12.55 -31.46 9.42
C THR A 215 11.79 -30.40 10.24
N THR A 216 11.51 -29.20 9.69
CA THR A 216 10.78 -28.13 10.41
C THR A 216 9.38 -27.86 9.87
N MET A 217 8.91 -28.63 8.89
CA MET A 217 7.52 -28.55 8.42
C MET A 217 6.58 -29.20 9.42
N LYS A 218 5.59 -28.44 9.90
CA LYS A 218 4.44 -29.03 10.60
C LYS A 218 3.80 -30.07 9.67
N PRO A 219 3.41 -31.26 10.17
CA PRO A 219 2.78 -32.28 9.35
C PRO A 219 1.52 -31.69 8.70
N THR A 220 1.30 -32.00 7.43
CA THR A 220 0.06 -31.59 6.76
C THR A 220 -1.10 -32.41 7.29
N ALA A 221 -2.32 -31.88 7.21
CA ALA A 221 -3.52 -32.64 7.59
C ALA A 221 -3.61 -33.99 6.83
N ALA A 222 -3.09 -34.06 5.60
CA ALA A 222 -2.98 -35.29 4.83
C ALA A 222 -1.95 -36.27 5.41
N SER A 223 -0.76 -35.80 5.83
CA SER A 223 0.27 -36.68 6.42
C SER A 223 -0.09 -37.14 7.83
N MET A 224 -0.96 -36.43 8.54
CA MET A 224 -1.54 -36.87 9.81
C MET A 224 -2.60 -37.96 9.61
N ARG A 225 -3.38 -37.92 8.52
CA ARG A 225 -4.43 -38.92 8.24
C ARG A 225 -3.89 -40.31 7.91
N GLY A 226 -2.71 -40.40 7.28
CA GLY A 226 -2.08 -41.69 6.94
C GLY A 226 -1.42 -42.43 8.11
N ARG A 227 -1.42 -41.87 9.34
CA ARG A 227 -0.83 -42.48 10.54
C ARG A 227 -1.85 -43.12 11.49
N ASN A 228 -3.14 -43.00 11.17
CA ASN A 228 -4.26 -43.52 11.97
C ASN A 228 -4.98 -44.71 11.29
N ASN A 229 -4.36 -45.35 10.30
CA ASN A 229 -4.73 -46.64 9.74
C ASN A 229 -3.59 -47.63 9.97
#